data_AF-A0A9J7E6L4-F1
#
_entry.id   AF-A0A9J7E6L4-F1
#
_cell.length_a   1.000
_cell.length_b   1.000
_cell.length_c   1.000
_cell.angle_alpha   90.00
_cell.angle_beta   90.00
_cell.angle_gamma   90.00
#
_symmetry.space_group_name_H-M   'P 1'
#
loop_
_entity.id
_entity.type
_entity.pdbx_description
1 polymer ?
#
loop_
_entity_poly.entity_id
_entity_poly.type
_entity_poly.pdbx_seq_one_letter_code
_entity_poly.pdbx_strand_id
1 'polypeptide(L)'
;MFLTMKSVYLLVLVSLCQGLPLDSKAGLLSAPHLIRVNIIDPPAIEMTWNKIESADVADPVIGYKVKVWEVQNITNTLFVVVHGNVEEIVKTEEQGIDLLSELDGAPDEIQVPADVTTAVYRKVKLDITYEVRVQAYTKLEDGPLSDPVRVKLSKP
;
A
#
# COMPACT_ATOMS: atom_id res chain seq x y z
N MET A 1 -30.90 62.29 -43.51
CA MET A 1 -29.68 62.00 -44.28
C MET A 1 -28.74 61.23 -43.37
N PHE A 2 -28.34 60.02 -43.78
CA PHE A 2 -27.65 59.00 -42.99
C PHE A 2 -26.26 59.41 -42.47
N LEU A 3 -25.87 58.95 -41.26
CA LEU A 3 -24.50 58.66 -40.78
C LEU A 3 -24.60 58.38 -39.25
N THR A 4 -23.99 57.39 -38.57
CA THR A 4 -23.11 56.26 -38.92
C THR A 4 -23.04 55.32 -37.70
N MET A 5 -22.87 54.05 -38.01
CA MET A 5 -22.59 52.88 -37.19
C MET A 5 -21.30 53.01 -36.35
N LYS A 6 -21.26 52.37 -35.16
CA LYS A 6 -20.14 51.63 -34.49
C LYS A 6 -20.36 51.64 -32.97
N SER A 7 -20.88 50.58 -32.36
CA SER A 7 -20.16 49.36 -31.96
C SER A 7 -19.00 49.63 -31.01
N VAL A 8 -19.23 49.48 -29.70
CA VAL A 8 -18.23 49.03 -28.71
C VAL A 8 -18.97 48.25 -27.62
N TYR A 9 -19.09 46.93 -27.78
CA TYR A 9 -19.42 46.03 -26.68
C TYR A 9 -18.13 45.82 -25.88
N LEU A 10 -18.06 46.42 -24.69
CA LEU A 10 -16.97 46.20 -23.74
C LEU A 10 -17.20 44.85 -23.04
N LEU A 11 -16.68 43.78 -23.64
CA LEU A 11 -16.65 42.44 -23.03
C LEU A 11 -15.53 42.45 -21.98
N VAL A 12 -15.89 42.75 -20.74
CA VAL A 12 -14.99 42.57 -19.59
C VAL A 12 -14.89 41.07 -19.31
N LEU A 13 -13.93 40.42 -19.98
CA LEU A 13 -13.43 39.11 -19.59
C LEU A 13 -12.73 39.28 -18.23
N VAL A 14 -13.49 39.10 -17.14
CA VAL A 14 -12.88 38.77 -15.85
C VAL A 14 -12.31 37.38 -16.04
N SER A 15 -11.04 37.35 -16.42
CA SER A 15 -10.18 36.18 -16.36
C SER A 15 -10.28 35.62 -14.95
N LEU A 16 -11.11 34.59 -14.78
CA LEU A 16 -11.03 33.70 -13.63
C LEU A 16 -9.66 33.05 -13.75
N CYS A 17 -8.66 33.63 -13.07
CA CYS A 17 -7.45 32.91 -12.74
C CYS A 17 -7.88 31.76 -11.83
N GLN A 18 -8.38 30.68 -12.43
CA GLN A 18 -8.19 29.37 -11.85
C GLN A 18 -6.69 29.16 -11.90
N GLY A 19 -6.01 29.58 -10.83
CA GLY A 19 -4.73 29.00 -10.50
C GLY A 19 -4.97 27.51 -10.41
N LEU A 20 -4.72 26.81 -11.51
CA LEU A 20 -4.40 25.40 -11.47
C LEU A 20 -3.36 25.28 -10.36
N PRO A 21 -3.56 24.44 -9.33
CA PRO A 21 -2.45 24.12 -8.44
C PRO A 21 -1.34 23.62 -9.36
N LEU A 22 -0.25 24.38 -9.41
CA LEU A 22 0.97 23.97 -10.07
C LEU A 22 1.32 22.61 -9.49
N ASP A 23 1.18 21.62 -10.36
CA ASP A 23 1.86 20.34 -10.36
C ASP A 23 2.02 19.73 -8.97
N SER A 24 1.12 18.81 -8.66
CA SER A 24 1.36 17.80 -7.64
C SER A 24 2.80 17.32 -7.78
N LYS A 25 3.61 17.43 -6.72
CA LYS A 25 4.80 16.59 -6.56
C LYS A 25 4.34 15.14 -6.74
N ALA A 26 4.35 14.65 -7.97
CA ALA A 26 4.30 13.23 -8.25
C ALA A 26 5.54 12.67 -7.55
N GLY A 27 5.33 11.80 -6.57
CA GLY A 27 6.36 11.34 -5.65
C GLY A 27 7.63 11.00 -6.38
N LEU A 28 8.74 11.61 -5.96
CA LEU A 28 10.06 11.38 -6.57
C LEU A 28 10.58 9.96 -6.29
N LEU A 29 9.89 9.23 -5.41
CA LEU A 29 10.18 7.87 -5.02
C LEU A 29 9.22 6.87 -5.66
N SER A 30 9.79 5.87 -6.32
CA SER A 30 9.06 4.67 -6.76
C SER A 30 8.82 3.72 -5.59
N ALA A 31 7.75 2.94 -5.66
CA ALA A 31 7.48 1.89 -4.69
C ALA A 31 8.55 0.79 -4.78
N PRO A 32 9.09 0.30 -3.65
CA PRO A 32 9.86 -0.94 -3.62
C PRO A 32 9.04 -2.12 -4.16
N HIS A 33 9.73 -3.04 -4.83
CA HIS A 33 9.22 -4.33 -5.25
C HIS A 33 9.85 -5.41 -4.39
N LEU A 34 9.01 -6.15 -3.66
CA LEU A 34 9.44 -7.31 -2.87
C LEU A 34 9.88 -8.43 -3.82
N ILE A 35 11.19 -8.68 -3.89
CA ILE A 35 11.80 -9.73 -4.72
C ILE A 35 11.62 -11.09 -4.06
N ARG A 36 11.70 -11.15 -2.73
CA ARG A 36 11.63 -12.40 -1.99
C ARG A 36 11.03 -12.18 -0.62
N VAL A 37 10.17 -13.12 -0.23
CA VAL A 37 9.69 -13.29 1.14
C VAL A 37 9.83 -14.75 1.51
N ASN A 38 10.68 -15.04 2.49
CA ASN A 38 10.97 -16.39 2.98
C ASN A 38 10.51 -16.55 4.42
N ILE A 39 10.18 -17.79 4.78
CA ILE A 39 10.05 -18.21 6.17
C ILE A 39 11.33 -18.96 6.52
N ILE A 40 12.01 -18.53 7.58
CA ILE A 40 13.28 -19.13 8.06
C ILE A 40 13.14 -19.64 9.50
N ASP A 41 14.04 -20.53 9.94
CA ASP A 41 14.07 -21.12 11.29
C ASP A 41 15.18 -20.48 12.16
N PRO A 42 14.94 -20.10 13.44
CA PRO A 42 13.65 -20.05 14.14
C PRO A 42 12.65 -19.14 13.41
N PRO A 43 11.33 -19.40 13.53
CA PRO A 43 10.30 -18.83 12.65
C PRO A 43 10.40 -17.32 12.56
N ALA A 44 10.83 -16.86 11.40
CA ALA A 44 10.94 -15.45 11.05
C ALA A 44 10.61 -15.25 9.56
N ILE A 45 10.15 -14.04 9.22
CA ILE A 45 9.93 -13.63 7.84
C ILE A 45 11.16 -12.85 7.40
N GLU A 46 11.89 -13.38 6.41
CA GLU A 46 12.97 -12.67 5.74
C GLU A 46 12.44 -12.03 4.46
N MET A 47 12.69 -10.73 4.29
CA MET A 47 12.14 -9.92 3.21
C MET A 47 13.29 -9.28 2.44
N THR A 48 13.24 -9.32 1.12
CA THR A 48 14.22 -8.68 0.24
C THR A 48 13.50 -7.92 -0.85
N TRP A 49 13.94 -6.70 -1.14
CA TRP A 49 13.37 -5.83 -2.17
C TRP A 49 14.45 -5.25 -3.09
N ASN A 50 14.05 -4.63 -4.20
CA ASN A 50 14.98 -3.90 -5.07
C ASN A 50 15.37 -2.55 -4.45
N LYS A 51 16.59 -2.09 -4.76
CA LYS A 51 17.02 -0.74 -4.36
C LYS A 51 16.18 0.32 -5.07
N ILE A 52 15.77 1.34 -4.32
CA ILE A 52 15.12 2.55 -4.82
C ILE A 52 16.11 3.70 -4.83
N GLU A 53 16.04 4.53 -5.87
CA GLU A 53 16.79 5.76 -5.99
C GLU A 53 15.81 6.93 -6.08
N SER A 54 16.20 8.05 -5.49
CA SER A 54 15.44 9.30 -5.61
C SER A 54 15.79 9.96 -6.94
N ALA A 55 14.78 10.49 -7.63
CA ALA A 55 15.02 11.34 -8.79
C ALA A 55 15.62 12.71 -8.40
N ASP A 56 15.52 13.12 -7.13
CA ASP A 56 16.16 14.32 -6.59
C ASP A 56 17.47 13.98 -5.87
N VAL A 57 18.58 14.40 -6.46
CA VAL A 57 19.93 14.18 -5.92
C VAL A 57 20.16 14.94 -4.61
N ALA A 58 19.44 16.05 -4.38
CA ALA A 58 19.55 16.83 -3.14
C ALA A 58 18.81 16.18 -1.96
N ASP A 59 17.91 15.24 -2.25
CA ASP A 59 17.13 14.49 -1.26
C ASP A 59 17.18 12.98 -1.57
N PRO A 60 18.33 12.32 -1.35
CA PRO A 60 18.49 10.91 -1.65
C PRO A 60 17.65 10.04 -0.70
N VAL A 61 17.38 8.81 -1.11
CA VAL A 61 16.81 7.79 -0.21
C VAL A 61 17.77 7.58 0.96
N ILE A 62 17.25 7.70 2.19
CA ILE A 62 18.02 7.53 3.42
C ILE A 62 17.71 6.20 4.12
N GLY A 63 16.58 5.58 3.80
CA GLY A 63 16.26 4.25 4.30
C GLY A 63 14.95 3.69 3.77
N TYR A 64 14.57 2.56 4.36
CA TYR A 64 13.31 1.88 4.13
C TYR A 64 12.56 1.66 5.44
N LYS A 65 11.23 1.71 5.36
CA LYS A 65 10.31 1.27 6.41
C LYS A 65 9.62 0.00 5.93
N VAL A 66 9.86 -1.10 6.61
CA VAL A 66 9.16 -2.37 6.42
C VAL A 66 8.03 -2.42 7.42
N LYS A 67 6.80 -2.60 6.94
CA LYS A 67 5.59 -2.65 7.75
C LYS A 67 4.98 -4.04 7.66
N VAL A 68 4.68 -4.61 8.83
CA VAL A 68 4.16 -5.97 8.96
C VAL A 68 2.86 -5.92 9.77
N TRP A 69 1.78 -6.41 9.18
CA TRP A 69 0.47 -6.53 9.83
C TRP A 69 0.13 -7.99 10.09
N GLU A 70 -0.52 -8.26 11.22
CA GLU A 70 -1.26 -9.51 11.42
C GLU A 70 -2.63 -9.35 10.76
N VAL A 71 -2.93 -10.21 9.79
CA VAL A 71 -4.22 -10.23 9.09
C VAL A 71 -5.06 -11.36 9.66
N GLN A 72 -6.23 -11.01 10.22
CA GLN A 72 -7.18 -12.01 10.68
C GLN A 72 -7.79 -12.72 9.45
N ASN A 73 -7.68 -14.05 9.40
CA ASN A 73 -8.45 -14.83 8.43
C ASN A 73 -9.89 -14.92 8.95
N ILE A 74 -10.83 -14.20 8.34
CA ILE A 74 -12.25 -14.36 8.64
C ILE A 74 -12.74 -15.60 7.88
N THR A 75 -12.85 -16.73 8.58
CA THR A 75 -13.53 -17.92 8.04
C THR A 75 -15.04 -17.72 8.19
N ASN A 76 -15.73 -17.44 7.08
CA ASN A 76 -17.20 -17.41 7.06
C ASN A 76 -17.75 -18.83 6.86
N THR A 77 -18.41 -19.39 7.87
CA THR A 77 -19.13 -20.67 7.75
C THR A 77 -20.56 -20.41 7.27
N LEU A 78 -20.88 -20.83 6.05
CA LEU A 78 -22.24 -20.81 5.51
C LEU A 78 -23.01 -22.05 5.95
N PHE A 79 -24.05 -21.88 6.77
CA PHE A 79 -25.00 -22.94 7.10
C PHE A 79 -26.21 -22.85 6.16
N VAL A 80 -26.57 -23.96 5.50
CA VAL A 80 -27.81 -24.03 4.71
C VAL A 80 -28.83 -24.85 5.48
N VAL A 81 -30.02 -24.28 5.68
CA VAL A 81 -31.14 -25.00 6.29
C VAL A 81 -31.94 -25.68 5.20
N VAL A 82 -31.92 -27.01 5.17
CA VAL A 82 -32.68 -27.84 4.23
C VAL A 82 -33.75 -28.61 5.02
N HIS A 83 -35.03 -28.36 4.70
CA HIS A 83 -36.18 -28.99 5.38
C HIS A 83 -36.19 -28.86 6.91
N GLY A 84 -35.73 -27.73 7.44
CA GLY A 84 -35.70 -27.48 8.88
C GLY A 84 -34.55 -28.15 9.63
N ASN A 85 -33.65 -28.85 8.93
CA ASN A 85 -32.39 -29.34 9.47
C ASN A 85 -31.25 -28.46 8.96
N VAL A 86 -30.32 -28.11 9.86
CA VAL A 86 -29.08 -27.41 9.49
C VAL A 86 -28.16 -28.45 8.85
N GLU A 87 -27.92 -28.33 7.54
CA GLU A 87 -26.88 -29.10 6.87
C GLU A 87 -25.63 -28.21 6.73
N GLU A 88 -24.53 -28.67 7.33
CA GLU A 88 -23.22 -28.04 7.19
C GLU A 88 -22.67 -28.35 5.80
N ILE A 89 -22.84 -27.43 4.85
CA ILE A 89 -22.06 -27.50 3.63
C ILE A 89 -20.71 -26.89 3.97
N VAL A 90 -19.72 -27.72 4.33
CA VAL A 90 -18.33 -27.29 4.52
C VAL A 90 -17.77 -26.85 3.18
N LYS A 91 -18.16 -25.66 2.74
CA LYS A 91 -17.43 -24.90 1.75
C LYS A 91 -16.78 -23.78 2.52
N THR A 92 -15.59 -24.08 3.04
CA THR A 92 -14.63 -23.08 3.50
C THR A 92 -14.26 -22.24 2.28
N GLU A 93 -15.07 -21.23 1.97
CA GLU A 93 -14.59 -20.14 1.14
C GLU A 93 -13.66 -19.33 2.03
N GLU A 94 -12.36 -19.54 1.86
CA GLU A 94 -11.38 -18.51 2.14
C GLU A 94 -11.77 -17.33 1.25
N GLN A 95 -12.62 -16.43 1.76
CA GLN A 95 -12.99 -15.25 0.99
C GLN A 95 -11.69 -14.52 0.67
N GLY A 96 -11.42 -14.40 -0.63
CA GLY A 96 -10.34 -13.58 -1.15
C GLY A 96 -10.44 -12.24 -0.47
N ILE A 97 -9.45 -11.98 0.38
CA ILE A 97 -9.43 -10.83 1.27
C ILE A 97 -9.69 -9.60 0.41
N ASP A 98 -10.83 -8.95 0.65
CA ASP A 98 -11.19 -7.71 0.01
C ASP A 98 -10.03 -6.73 0.24
N LEU A 99 -9.33 -6.35 -0.83
CA LEU A 99 -8.06 -5.60 -0.79
C LEU A 99 -8.18 -4.22 -0.10
N LEU A 100 -9.40 -3.85 0.31
CA LEU A 100 -9.76 -2.58 0.91
C LEU A 100 -10.33 -2.70 2.33
N SER A 101 -10.53 -3.90 2.87
CA SER A 101 -11.18 -4.11 4.17
C SER A 101 -10.18 -4.65 5.21
N GLU A 102 -9.56 -3.70 5.91
CA GLU A 102 -8.97 -3.79 7.26
C GLU A 102 -7.73 -4.67 7.44
N LEU A 103 -6.58 -4.06 7.15
CA LEU A 103 -5.38 -4.27 7.96
C LEU A 103 -5.74 -3.92 9.41
N ASP A 104 -5.96 -4.94 10.24
CA ASP A 104 -6.30 -4.74 11.65
C ASP A 104 -5.06 -4.27 12.42
N GLY A 105 -5.21 -3.19 13.19
CA GLY A 105 -4.17 -2.63 14.03
C GLY A 105 -3.04 -1.86 13.32
N ALA A 106 -2.13 -1.34 14.14
CA ALA A 106 -0.92 -0.67 13.68
C ALA A 106 0.12 -1.71 13.22
N PRO A 107 0.85 -1.47 12.12
CA PRO A 107 1.93 -2.37 11.72
C PRO A 107 3.05 -2.37 12.75
N ASP A 108 3.71 -3.50 12.88
CA ASP A 108 5.08 -3.51 13.36
C ASP A 108 5.97 -2.92 12.26
N GLU A 109 6.76 -1.90 12.61
CA GLU A 109 7.66 -1.22 11.69
C GLU A 109 9.14 -1.58 11.98
N ILE A 110 9.87 -1.91 10.94
CA ILE A 110 11.33 -2.08 10.95
C ILE A 110 11.92 -1.01 10.02
N GLN A 111 12.86 -0.23 10.54
CA GLN A 111 13.60 0.73 9.73
C GLN A 111 14.99 0.18 9.42
N VAL A 112 15.40 0.29 8.15
CA VAL A 112 16.74 -0.09 7.71
C VAL A 112 17.37 1.03 6.87
N PRO A 113 18.71 1.19 6.89
CA PRO A 113 19.42 2.16 6.07
C PRO A 113 19.26 1.92 4.55
N ALA A 114 19.53 2.94 3.74
CA ALA A 114 19.34 2.90 2.28
C ALA A 114 20.21 1.87 1.53
N ASP A 115 21.36 1.49 2.09
CA ASP A 115 22.27 0.48 1.55
C ASP A 115 21.86 -0.96 1.93
N VAL A 116 20.82 -1.12 2.75
CA VAL A 116 20.29 -2.40 3.18
C VAL A 116 18.91 -2.65 2.54
N THR A 117 18.83 -3.66 1.68
CA THR A 117 17.59 -4.06 0.98
C THR A 117 17.02 -5.38 1.50
N THR A 118 17.33 -5.71 2.75
CA THR A 118 16.83 -6.90 3.44
C THR A 118 16.39 -6.58 4.87
N ALA A 119 15.38 -7.27 5.37
CA ALA A 119 14.96 -7.20 6.77
C ALA A 119 14.44 -8.55 7.26
N VAL A 120 14.54 -8.77 8.56
CA VAL A 120 14.04 -9.99 9.23
C VAL A 120 13.05 -9.61 10.32
N TYR A 121 11.82 -10.08 10.19
CA TYR A 121 10.77 -9.94 11.19
C TYR A 121 10.64 -11.21 12.04
N ARG A 122 10.85 -11.10 13.35
CA ARG A 122 11.00 -12.25 14.26
C ARG A 122 9.81 -12.49 15.19
N LYS A 123 8.83 -11.59 15.24
CA LYS A 123 7.65 -11.74 16.11
C LYS A 123 6.54 -12.53 15.41
N VAL A 124 6.92 -13.64 14.78
CA VAL A 124 6.02 -14.47 13.97
C VAL A 124 5.33 -15.50 14.85
N LYS A 125 4.01 -15.64 14.67
CA LYS A 125 3.17 -16.65 15.31
C LYS A 125 2.71 -17.67 14.26
N LEU A 126 2.53 -18.92 14.69
CA LEU A 126 1.98 -19.97 13.83
C LEU A 126 0.48 -19.73 13.60
N ASP A 127 0.01 -20.15 12.42
CA ASP A 127 -1.38 -20.07 11.96
C ASP A 127 -1.93 -18.64 11.81
N ILE A 128 -1.04 -17.65 11.79
CA ILE A 128 -1.36 -16.24 11.50
C ILE A 128 -0.91 -15.88 10.08
N THR A 129 -1.78 -15.19 9.35
CA THR A 129 -1.42 -14.57 8.07
C THR A 129 -0.79 -13.21 8.36
N TYR A 130 0.37 -12.95 7.77
CA TYR A 130 1.05 -11.66 7.83
C TYR A 130 0.97 -10.98 6.47
N GLU A 131 0.71 -9.68 6.47
CA GLU A 131 0.91 -8.84 5.29
C GLU A 131 2.16 -7.99 5.46
N VAL A 132 3.02 -8.00 4.45
CA VAL A 132 4.27 -7.26 4.42
C VAL A 132 4.19 -6.22 3.30
N ARG A 133 4.59 -4.99 3.64
CA ARG A 133 4.83 -3.93 2.66
C ARG A 133 6.10 -3.16 3.00
N VAL A 134 6.75 -2.58 2.00
CA VAL A 134 7.97 -1.78 2.15
C VAL A 134 7.79 -0.43 1.46
N GLN A 135 8.24 0.66 2.09
CA GLN A 135 8.35 1.97 1.45
C GLN A 135 9.77 2.51 1.62
N ALA A 136 10.29 3.20 0.61
CA ALA A 136 11.50 4.01 0.73
C ALA A 136 11.15 5.37 1.34
N TYR A 137 12.11 6.03 1.98
CA TYR A 137 11.93 7.40 2.46
C TYR A 137 13.18 8.24 2.30
N THR A 138 12.98 9.54 2.12
CA THR A 138 14.03 10.57 2.08
C THR A 138 13.95 11.43 3.35
N LYS A 139 14.68 12.56 3.38
CA LYS A 139 14.55 13.51 4.48
C LYS A 139 13.19 14.22 4.45
N LEU A 140 12.63 14.43 3.27
CA LEU A 140 11.44 15.27 3.09
C LEU A 140 10.14 14.46 3.05
N GLU A 141 10.17 13.24 2.53
CA GLU A 141 8.96 12.46 2.29
C GLU A 141 9.13 10.95 2.42
N ASP A 142 8.01 10.31 2.72
CA ASP A 142 7.82 8.87 2.60
C ASP A 142 7.31 8.58 1.17
N GLY A 143 7.93 7.60 0.51
CA GLY A 143 7.47 7.08 -0.76
C GLY A 143 6.24 6.17 -0.63
N PRO A 144 5.69 5.72 -1.77
CA PRO A 144 4.58 4.78 -1.77
C PRO A 144 5.01 3.41 -1.21
N LEU A 145 4.03 2.70 -0.62
CA LEU A 145 4.19 1.30 -0.22
C LEU A 145 4.28 0.38 -1.44
N SER A 146 5.05 -0.70 -1.30
CA SER A 146 5.04 -1.83 -2.21
C SER A 146 3.65 -2.45 -2.32
N ASP A 147 3.45 -3.25 -3.36
CA ASP A 147 2.35 -4.20 -3.40
C ASP A 147 2.37 -5.10 -2.15
N PRO A 148 1.19 -5.47 -1.62
CA PRO A 148 1.10 -6.34 -0.46
C PRO A 148 1.57 -7.75 -0.80
N VAL A 149 2.42 -8.32 0.06
CA VAL A 149 2.73 -9.75 0.05
C VAL A 149 2.21 -10.37 1.33
N ARG A 150 1.39 -11.43 1.18
CA ARG A 150 0.85 -12.17 2.32
C ARG A 150 1.53 -13.53 2.48
N VAL A 151 1.90 -13.84 3.71
CA VAL A 151 2.52 -15.12 4.07
C VAL A 151 1.86 -15.68 5.32
N LYS A 152 1.62 -16.99 5.32
CA LYS A 152 1.08 -17.70 6.48
C LYS A 152 2.07 -18.79 6.88
N LEU A 153 2.40 -18.85 8.17
CA LEU A 153 3.14 -19.98 8.72
C LEU A 153 2.15 -21.05 9.19
N SER A 154 2.10 -22.17 8.50
CA SER A 154 1.34 -23.34 8.94
C SER A 154 2.18 -24.18 9.92
N LYS A 155 1.50 -24.89 10.83
CA LYS A 155 2.14 -25.99 11.57
C LYS A 155 2.59 -27.07 10.57
N PRO A 156 3.73 -27.72 10.80
CA PRO A 156 4.15 -28.88 10.01
C PRO A 156 3.15 -30.03 10.12
#